data_AF-A0A1F5IJ78-F1
#
_entry.id   AF-A0A1F5IJ78-F1
#
_cell.length_a   1.000
_cell.length_b   1.000
_cell.length_c   1.000
_cell.angle_alpha   90.00
_cell.angle_beta   90.00
_cell.angle_gamma   90.00
#
_symmetry.space_group_name_H-M   'P 1'
#
loop_
_entity.id
_entity.type
_entity.pdbx_description
1 polymer ?
#
loop_
_entity_poly.entity_id
_entity_poly.type
_entity_poly.pdbx_seq_one_letter_code
_entity_poly.pdbx_strand_id
1 'polypeptide(L)'
;MQKIFASLFIFITLITLNPSSALAEDKPVHLLTQTHQIEAKALDPRAIVLKDYLAKHNSPMQDNAQDFIDAADKYGVDWKLVPAIAGVESTFGKRIPGGYNAYGWGVYGDNAIYFKSWKDGIYTLNKGLKENYINKGLTNPYAMNRVYAASPRWGGNVSYFIADIERFSQSYNLNIELPEGKSEELSKIYTSSAKLALK
;
A
#
# COMPACT_ATOMS: atom_id res chain seq x y z
N MET A 1 6.33 78.57 -57.76
CA MET A 1 4.87 78.43 -57.62
C MET A 1 4.25 78.30 -59.01
N GLN A 2 3.09 77.62 -59.14
CA GLN A 2 2.39 77.10 -60.36
C GLN A 2 2.95 75.77 -60.87
N LYS A 3 2.34 74.59 -60.62
CA LYS A 3 1.04 74.02 -61.04
C LYS A 3 0.88 73.90 -62.57
N ILE A 4 0.81 72.68 -63.11
CA ILE A 4 -0.38 72.09 -63.78
C ILE A 4 -0.05 70.75 -64.51
N PHE A 5 -0.65 69.68 -63.96
CA PHE A 5 -1.30 68.51 -64.55
C PHE A 5 -0.67 67.74 -65.74
N ALA A 6 -0.09 66.58 -65.42
CA ALA A 6 0.11 65.48 -66.36
C ALA A 6 -1.16 64.62 -66.47
N SER A 7 -1.48 64.21 -67.69
CA SER A 7 -2.68 63.51 -68.13
C SER A 7 -3.06 62.25 -67.35
N LEU A 8 -4.36 62.16 -67.08
CA LEU A 8 -5.10 61.02 -66.58
C LEU A 8 -5.10 59.90 -67.64
N PHE A 9 -4.31 58.84 -67.45
CA PHE A 9 -4.53 57.56 -68.12
C PHE A 9 -5.42 56.69 -67.23
N ILE A 10 -6.64 56.47 -67.71
CA ILE A 10 -7.60 55.51 -67.17
C ILE A 10 -7.07 54.11 -67.49
N PHE A 11 -6.75 53.33 -66.46
CA PHE A 11 -6.65 51.88 -66.55
C PHE A 11 -7.60 51.29 -65.51
N ILE A 12 -8.85 51.10 -65.92
CA ILE A 12 -9.79 50.26 -65.16
C ILE A 12 -9.40 48.82 -65.47
N THR A 13 -8.53 48.26 -64.65
CA THR A 13 -8.32 46.82 -64.60
C THR A 13 -9.50 46.20 -63.85
N LEU A 14 -10.35 45.50 -64.59
CA LEU A 14 -11.32 44.56 -64.05
C LEU A 14 -10.57 43.52 -63.20
N ILE A 15 -10.69 43.62 -61.87
CA ILE A 15 -10.25 42.56 -60.95
C ILE A 15 -11.28 41.45 -61.05
N THR A 16 -10.96 40.39 -61.81
CA THR A 16 -11.69 39.13 -61.75
C THR A 16 -11.39 38.49 -60.39
N LEU A 17 -12.32 38.58 -59.44
CA LEU A 17 -12.29 37.77 -58.23
C LEU A 17 -12.54 36.32 -58.64
N ASN A 18 -11.47 35.53 -58.79
CA ASN A 18 -11.58 34.09 -58.73
C ASN A 18 -11.98 33.73 -57.29
N PRO A 19 -13.14 33.09 -57.03
CA PRO A 19 -13.38 32.52 -55.72
C PRO A 19 -12.45 31.30 -55.60
N SER A 20 -11.24 31.52 -55.08
CA SER A 20 -10.43 30.43 -54.57
C SER A 20 -11.22 29.82 -53.43
N SER A 21 -11.86 28.68 -53.68
CA SER A 21 -12.37 27.83 -52.63
C SER A 21 -11.15 27.42 -51.82
N ALA A 22 -10.97 28.05 -50.66
CA ALA A 22 -9.97 27.63 -49.69
C ALA A 22 -10.37 26.22 -49.26
N LEU A 23 -9.71 25.21 -49.83
CA LEU A 23 -9.74 23.87 -49.26
C LEU A 23 -9.04 24.00 -47.92
N ALA A 24 -9.82 23.95 -46.84
CA ALA A 24 -9.28 23.73 -45.52
C ALA A 24 -8.46 22.44 -45.59
N GLU A 25 -7.14 22.58 -45.49
CA GLU A 25 -6.26 21.45 -45.28
C GLU A 25 -6.61 20.90 -43.89
N ASP A 26 -7.40 19.83 -43.88
CA ASP A 26 -7.76 19.11 -42.66
C ASP A 26 -6.49 18.38 -42.20
N LYS A 27 -5.57 19.14 -41.59
CA LYS A 27 -4.38 18.57 -40.96
C LYS A 27 -4.91 17.64 -39.90
N PRO A 28 -4.64 16.32 -39.99
CA PRO A 28 -5.03 15.42 -38.94
C PRO A 28 -4.35 15.94 -37.67
N VAL A 29 -5.16 16.43 -36.73
CA VAL A 29 -4.72 16.64 -35.37
C VAL A 29 -4.30 15.26 -34.92
N HIS A 30 -2.99 14.99 -34.95
CA HIS A 30 -2.41 13.81 -34.35
C HIS A 30 -2.59 14.01 -32.85
N LEU A 31 -3.82 13.74 -32.38
CA LEU A 31 -4.17 13.62 -30.99
C LEU A 31 -3.22 12.54 -30.49
N LEU A 32 -2.15 12.99 -29.82
CA LEU A 32 -1.32 12.12 -29.01
C LEU A 32 -2.28 11.58 -27.95
N THR A 33 -2.95 10.49 -28.31
CA THR A 33 -3.71 9.69 -27.37
C THR A 33 -2.64 9.00 -26.57
N GLN A 34 -2.03 9.75 -25.65
CA GLN A 34 -1.14 9.20 -24.65
C GLN A 34 -2.07 8.39 -23.75
N THR A 35 -2.35 7.17 -24.18
CA THR A 35 -2.96 6.15 -23.33
C THR A 35 -1.96 5.97 -22.21
N HIS A 36 -2.16 6.69 -21.10
CA HIS A 36 -1.53 6.35 -19.84
C HIS A 36 -2.06 4.96 -19.53
N GLN A 37 -1.27 3.95 -19.87
CA GLN A 37 -1.47 2.59 -19.39
C GLN A 37 -1.33 2.71 -17.88
N ILE A 38 -2.46 2.82 -17.17
CA ILE A 38 -2.46 2.67 -15.72
C ILE A 38 -2.22 1.18 -15.51
N GLU A 39 -0.95 0.80 -15.46
CA GLU A 39 -0.56 -0.53 -15.04
C GLU A 39 -0.99 -0.66 -13.58
N ALA A 40 -2.12 -1.31 -13.36
CA ALA A 40 -2.59 -1.59 -12.02
C ALA A 40 -1.52 -2.43 -11.33
N LYS A 41 -0.89 -1.88 -10.28
CA LYS A 41 0.07 -2.62 -9.47
C LYS A 41 -0.59 -3.93 -9.04
N ALA A 42 0.00 -5.05 -9.43
CA ALA A 42 -0.47 -6.36 -9.00
C ALA A 42 -0.53 -6.39 -7.46
N LEU A 43 -1.63 -6.89 -6.91
CA LEU A 43 -1.80 -7.05 -5.47
C LEU A 43 -0.76 -8.04 -4.94
N ASP A 44 -0.15 -7.72 -3.82
CA ASP A 44 0.78 -8.64 -3.17
C ASP A 44 0.02 -9.91 -2.75
N PRO A 45 0.50 -11.13 -3.06
CA PRO A 45 -0.17 -12.36 -2.65
C PRO A 45 -0.41 -12.44 -1.13
N ARG A 46 0.48 -11.89 -0.30
CA ARG A 46 0.29 -11.80 1.15
C ARG A 46 -0.89 -10.89 1.52
N ALA A 47 -1.12 -9.82 0.74
CA ALA A 47 -2.24 -8.91 0.96
C ALA A 47 -3.58 -9.58 0.62
N ILE A 48 -3.62 -10.44 -0.40
CA ILE A 48 -4.81 -11.25 -0.72
C ILE A 48 -5.13 -12.18 0.45
N VAL A 49 -4.13 -12.96 0.91
CA VAL A 49 -4.29 -13.84 2.07
C VAL A 49 -4.76 -13.08 3.31
N LEU A 50 -4.11 -11.96 3.61
CA LEU A 50 -4.44 -11.19 4.81
C LEU A 50 -5.84 -10.58 4.72
N LYS A 51 -6.25 -10.11 3.53
CA LYS A 51 -7.61 -9.62 3.29
C LYS A 51 -8.63 -10.71 3.62
N ASP A 52 -8.46 -11.91 3.09
CA ASP A 52 -9.39 -13.01 3.31
C ASP A 52 -9.40 -13.50 4.76
N TYR A 53 -8.23 -13.50 5.42
CA TYR A 53 -8.13 -13.79 6.84
C TYR A 53 -8.90 -12.77 7.69
N LEU A 54 -8.69 -11.47 7.43
CA LEU A 54 -9.39 -10.38 8.12
C LEU A 54 -10.90 -10.42 7.83
N ALA A 55 -11.29 -10.76 6.60
CA ALA A 55 -12.68 -10.93 6.20
C ALA A 55 -13.37 -12.08 6.93
N LYS A 56 -12.71 -13.24 7.08
CA LYS A 56 -13.19 -14.36 7.91
C LYS A 56 -13.50 -13.93 9.34
N HIS A 57 -12.78 -12.93 9.86
CA HIS A 57 -13.01 -12.36 11.18
C HIS A 57 -13.97 -11.17 11.20
N ASN A 58 -14.56 -10.76 10.07
CA ASN A 58 -15.38 -9.55 9.91
C ASN A 58 -14.64 -8.28 10.37
N SER A 59 -13.35 -8.19 10.07
CA SER A 59 -12.54 -7.02 10.41
C SER A 59 -12.89 -5.83 9.52
N PRO A 60 -13.05 -4.61 10.09
CA PRO A 60 -13.22 -3.39 9.30
C PRO A 60 -11.94 -2.97 8.54
N MET A 61 -10.82 -3.66 8.75
CA MET A 61 -9.53 -3.38 8.12
C MET A 61 -9.21 -4.29 6.93
N GLN A 62 -10.13 -5.17 6.52
CA GLN A 62 -9.88 -6.15 5.45
C GLN A 62 -9.40 -5.51 4.14
N ASP A 63 -9.92 -4.33 3.79
CA ASP A 63 -9.54 -3.61 2.56
C ASP A 63 -8.23 -2.82 2.70
N ASN A 64 -7.63 -2.80 3.91
CA ASN A 64 -6.31 -2.25 4.18
C ASN A 64 -5.21 -3.33 4.21
N ALA A 65 -5.50 -4.56 3.78
CA ALA A 65 -4.51 -5.64 3.78
C ALA A 65 -3.21 -5.27 3.05
N GLN A 66 -3.29 -4.57 1.91
CA GLN A 66 -2.11 -4.10 1.20
C GLN A 66 -1.31 -3.07 2.02
N ASP A 67 -1.97 -2.20 2.81
CA ASP A 67 -1.28 -1.25 3.68
C ASP A 67 -0.48 -1.96 4.78
N PHE A 68 -0.99 -3.08 5.32
CA PHE A 68 -0.24 -3.90 6.27
C PHE A 68 1.04 -4.45 5.65
N ILE A 69 0.95 -5.01 4.43
CA ILE A 69 2.11 -5.57 3.74
C ILE A 69 3.12 -4.49 3.38
N ASP A 70 2.67 -3.39 2.77
CA ASP A 70 3.53 -2.29 2.36
C ASP A 70 4.25 -1.64 3.55
N ALA A 71 3.57 -1.50 4.70
CA ALA A 71 4.19 -0.97 5.91
C ALA A 71 5.19 -1.96 6.52
N ALA A 72 4.84 -3.25 6.59
CA ALA A 72 5.72 -4.29 7.12
C ALA A 72 7.03 -4.35 6.32
N ASP A 73 6.95 -4.37 5.00
CA ASP A 73 8.12 -4.35 4.12
C ASP A 73 8.94 -3.08 4.29
N LYS A 74 8.28 -1.92 4.30
CA LYS A 74 8.94 -0.62 4.48
C LYS A 74 9.78 -0.55 5.75
N TYR A 75 9.32 -1.15 6.85
CA TYR A 75 9.99 -1.08 8.15
C TYR A 75 10.76 -2.35 8.51
N GLY A 76 10.75 -3.38 7.65
CA GLY A 76 11.41 -4.66 7.92
C GLY A 76 10.82 -5.37 9.14
N VAL A 77 9.50 -5.40 9.23
CA VAL A 77 8.71 -6.06 10.29
C VAL A 77 8.00 -7.28 9.69
N ASP A 78 7.81 -8.36 10.46
CA ASP A 78 6.98 -9.47 9.99
C ASP A 78 5.55 -8.97 9.71
N TRP A 79 5.08 -9.17 8.48
CA TRP A 79 3.78 -8.71 8.01
C TRP A 79 2.59 -9.27 8.81
N LYS A 80 2.80 -10.38 9.53
CA LYS A 80 1.78 -10.99 10.41
C LYS A 80 1.70 -10.31 11.78
N LEU A 81 2.75 -9.61 12.22
CA LEU A 81 2.85 -9.11 13.59
C LEU A 81 1.77 -8.07 13.92
N VAL A 82 1.61 -7.03 13.11
CA VAL A 82 0.65 -5.96 13.39
C VAL A 82 -0.81 -6.45 13.30
N PRO A 83 -1.20 -7.26 12.29
CA PRO A 83 -2.51 -7.90 12.29
C PRO A 83 -2.75 -8.78 13.53
N ALA A 84 -1.75 -9.55 13.97
CA ALA A 84 -1.86 -10.38 15.16
C ALA A 84 -2.05 -9.56 16.44
N ILE A 85 -1.31 -8.45 16.60
CA ILE A 85 -1.52 -7.49 17.69
C ILE A 85 -2.96 -6.97 17.66
N ALA A 86 -3.48 -6.56 16.49
CA ALA A 86 -4.87 -6.12 16.38
C ALA A 86 -5.88 -7.21 16.78
N GLY A 87 -5.58 -8.47 16.48
CA GLY A 87 -6.37 -9.63 16.90
C GLY A 87 -6.51 -9.71 18.41
N VAL A 88 -5.41 -9.52 19.14
CA VAL A 88 -5.40 -9.52 20.62
C VAL A 88 -6.11 -8.30 21.19
N GLU A 89 -5.81 -7.11 20.67
CA GLU A 89 -6.19 -5.84 21.29
C GLU A 89 -7.66 -5.48 21.08
N SER A 90 -8.20 -5.81 19.90
CA SER A 90 -9.52 -5.33 19.50
C SER A 90 -10.31 -6.33 18.67
N THR A 91 -9.91 -7.60 18.67
CA THR A 91 -10.48 -8.61 17.77
C THR A 91 -10.43 -8.12 16.31
N PHE A 92 -9.26 -7.70 15.86
CA PHE A 92 -8.99 -7.18 14.51
C PHE A 92 -9.77 -5.89 14.19
N GLY A 93 -9.84 -4.94 15.13
CA GLY A 93 -10.47 -3.63 14.94
C GLY A 93 -11.98 -3.60 15.19
N LYS A 94 -12.59 -4.72 15.55
CA LYS A 94 -14.03 -4.80 15.83
C LYS A 94 -14.43 -4.20 17.17
N ARG A 95 -13.53 -4.24 18.15
CA ARG A 95 -13.77 -3.80 19.52
C ARG A 95 -12.86 -2.63 19.85
N ILE A 96 -13.22 -1.47 19.35
CA ILE A 96 -12.56 -0.19 19.66
C ILE A 96 -13.60 0.85 20.09
N PRO A 97 -13.24 1.82 20.95
CA PRO A 97 -14.17 2.87 21.39
C PRO A 97 -14.47 3.92 20.31
N GLY A 98 -13.75 3.88 19.19
CA GLY A 98 -13.88 4.81 18.06
C GLY A 98 -12.55 5.03 17.35
N GLY A 99 -12.58 5.78 16.25
CA GLY A 99 -11.39 6.08 15.46
C GLY A 99 -10.75 4.84 14.81
N TYR A 100 -9.42 4.82 14.72
CA TYR A 100 -8.69 3.83 13.92
C TYR A 100 -7.55 3.15 14.69
N ASN A 101 -7.64 3.06 16.03
CA ASN A 101 -6.62 2.44 16.88
C ASN A 101 -7.02 1.01 17.28
N ALA A 102 -6.83 0.07 16.36
CA ALA A 102 -7.09 -1.36 16.59
C ALA A 102 -6.08 -2.05 17.52
N TYR A 103 -5.09 -1.34 18.04
CA TYR A 103 -3.86 -1.94 18.56
C TYR A 103 -3.51 -1.54 19.98
N GLY A 104 -4.32 -0.70 20.62
CA GLY A 104 -4.03 -0.18 21.96
C GLY A 104 -2.76 0.68 22.01
N TRP A 105 -2.26 1.16 20.87
CA TRP A 105 -0.98 1.89 20.82
C TRP A 105 -1.15 3.30 21.36
N GLY A 106 -0.21 3.74 22.20
CA GLY A 106 -0.20 5.10 22.76
C GLY A 106 -1.39 5.40 23.69
N VAL A 107 -1.99 4.36 24.29
CA VAL A 107 -3.07 4.51 25.29
C VAL A 107 -2.47 4.43 26.70
N TYR A 108 -2.62 5.49 27.50
CA TYR A 108 -2.14 5.57 28.88
C TYR A 108 -3.15 6.29 29.78
N GLY A 109 -3.72 5.58 30.77
CA GLY A 109 -4.79 6.13 31.61
C GLY A 109 -5.99 6.52 30.77
N ASP A 110 -6.45 7.77 30.90
CA ASP A 110 -7.56 8.33 30.11
C ASP A 110 -7.12 8.89 28.74
N ASN A 111 -5.82 8.90 28.44
CA ASN A 111 -5.31 9.39 27.17
C ASN A 111 -5.30 8.24 26.15
N ALA A 112 -6.07 8.39 25.06
CA ALA A 112 -6.03 7.51 23.92
C ALA A 112 -5.72 8.32 22.65
N ILE A 113 -4.70 7.90 21.91
CA ILE A 113 -4.49 8.42 20.55
C ILE A 113 -5.45 7.71 19.59
N TYR A 114 -6.06 8.50 18.71
CA TYR A 114 -6.82 8.00 17.57
C TYR A 114 -6.09 8.40 16.30
N PHE A 115 -5.80 7.40 15.45
CA PHE A 115 -5.20 7.63 14.15
C PHE A 115 -6.21 8.28 13.20
N LYS A 116 -5.71 8.90 12.12
CA LYS A 116 -6.58 9.53 11.11
C LYS A 116 -7.28 8.52 10.20
N SER A 117 -6.68 7.33 10.05
CA SER A 117 -7.18 6.22 9.24
C SER A 117 -6.54 4.92 9.68
N TRP A 118 -7.04 3.78 9.20
CA TRP A 118 -6.38 2.49 9.40
C TRP A 118 -4.95 2.50 8.89
N LYS A 119 -4.72 3.00 7.67
CA LYS A 119 -3.40 3.15 7.06
C LYS A 119 -2.44 3.93 7.96
N ASP A 120 -2.87 5.07 8.50
CA ASP A 120 -2.07 5.89 9.41
C ASP A 120 -1.62 5.10 10.67
N GLY A 121 -2.56 4.36 11.27
CA GLY A 121 -2.25 3.48 12.40
C GLY A 121 -1.30 2.34 12.04
N ILE A 122 -1.54 1.66 10.91
CA ILE A 122 -0.71 0.55 10.41
C ILE A 122 0.74 0.99 10.23
N TYR A 123 0.97 2.13 9.56
CA TYR A 123 2.32 2.64 9.32
C TYR A 123 2.99 3.13 10.61
N THR A 124 2.22 3.79 11.49
CA THR A 124 2.74 4.25 12.78
C THR A 124 3.20 3.09 13.64
N LEU A 125 2.42 2.00 13.69
CA LEU A 125 2.79 0.82 14.45
C LEU A 125 4.00 0.09 13.90
N ASN A 126 4.06 -0.14 12.59
CA ASN A 126 5.22 -0.82 12.00
C ASN A 126 6.51 -0.02 12.26
N LYS A 127 6.47 1.31 12.10
CA LYS A 127 7.58 2.19 12.46
C LYS A 127 7.92 2.09 13.95
N GLY A 128 6.92 2.21 14.81
CA GLY A 128 7.08 2.20 16.26
C GLY A 128 7.65 0.87 16.78
N LEU A 129 7.16 -0.26 16.28
CA LEU A 129 7.68 -1.60 16.59
C LEU A 129 9.12 -1.76 16.10
N LYS A 130 9.43 -1.28 14.89
CA LYS A 130 10.80 -1.32 14.37
C LYS A 130 11.76 -0.54 15.27
N GLU A 131 11.46 0.72 15.52
CA GLU A 131 12.36 1.65 16.22
C GLU A 131 12.46 1.36 17.72
N ASN A 132 11.33 1.06 18.37
CA ASN A 132 11.27 1.00 19.83
C ASN A 132 11.36 -0.42 20.41
N TYR A 133 11.21 -1.45 19.57
CA TYR A 133 11.23 -2.85 20.01
C TYR A 133 12.30 -3.64 19.28
N ILE A 134 12.15 -3.82 17.96
CA ILE A 134 12.99 -4.71 17.16
C ILE A 134 14.44 -4.22 17.13
N ASN A 135 14.68 -2.93 16.87
CA ASN A 135 16.02 -2.35 16.89
C ASN A 135 16.67 -2.36 18.29
N LYS A 136 15.89 -2.61 19.34
CA LYS A 136 16.36 -2.78 20.72
C LYS A 136 16.48 -4.26 21.14
N GLY A 137 16.40 -5.18 20.19
CA GLY A 137 16.54 -6.62 20.41
C GLY A 137 15.27 -7.34 20.86
N LEU A 138 14.11 -6.67 20.89
CA LEU A 138 12.83 -7.29 21.22
C LEU A 138 12.19 -7.83 19.93
N THR A 139 12.68 -8.98 19.48
CA THR A 139 12.38 -9.51 18.14
C THR A 139 11.20 -10.49 18.08
N ASN A 140 10.60 -10.84 19.22
CA ASN A 140 9.43 -11.72 19.28
C ASN A 140 8.40 -11.21 20.31
N PRO A 141 7.12 -11.64 20.21
CA PRO A 141 6.07 -11.13 21.08
C PRO A 141 6.30 -11.35 22.58
N TYR A 142 6.95 -12.45 22.99
CA TYR A 142 7.29 -12.66 24.40
C TYR A 142 8.28 -11.61 24.92
N ALA A 143 9.31 -11.28 24.12
CA ALA A 143 10.26 -10.23 24.44
C ALA A 143 9.64 -8.83 24.43
N MET A 144 8.70 -8.58 23.51
CA MET A 144 7.96 -7.31 23.41
C MET A 144 6.98 -7.11 24.57
N ASN A 145 6.44 -8.19 25.14
CA ASN A 145 5.38 -8.18 26.16
C ASN A 145 5.67 -7.21 27.30
N ARG A 146 6.89 -7.25 27.85
CA ARG A 146 7.29 -6.44 29.02
C ARG A 146 7.20 -4.92 28.79
N VAL A 147 7.20 -4.49 27.53
CA VAL A 147 7.12 -3.08 27.14
C VAL A 147 5.73 -2.73 26.61
N TYR A 148 5.09 -3.64 25.86
CA TYR A 148 3.83 -3.35 25.18
C TYR A 148 2.62 -3.44 26.12
N ALA A 149 2.55 -4.45 26.98
CA ALA A 149 1.34 -4.77 27.73
C ALA A 149 1.62 -5.20 29.17
N ALA A 150 0.72 -4.82 30.09
CA ALA A 150 0.79 -5.25 31.48
C ALA A 150 0.46 -6.74 31.66
N SER A 151 -0.37 -7.31 30.79
CA SER A 151 -0.75 -8.72 30.86
C SER A 151 0.44 -9.62 30.48
N PRO A 152 0.80 -10.63 31.30
CA PRO A 152 1.85 -11.57 30.95
C PRO A 152 1.44 -12.53 29.81
N ARG A 153 0.15 -12.57 29.46
CA ARG A 153 -0.39 -13.45 28.40
C ARG A 153 -0.33 -12.85 27.00
N TRP A 154 -0.09 -11.55 26.89
CA TRP A 154 -0.19 -10.83 25.62
C TRP A 154 0.75 -11.41 24.55
N GLY A 155 2.01 -11.68 24.90
CA GLY A 155 2.99 -12.24 23.98
C GLY A 155 2.60 -13.62 23.45
N GLY A 156 2.00 -14.46 24.31
CA GLY A 156 1.47 -15.77 23.89
C GLY A 156 0.27 -15.63 22.94
N ASN A 157 -0.66 -14.71 23.22
CA ASN A 157 -1.82 -14.48 22.38
C ASN A 157 -1.45 -13.89 21.01
N VAL A 158 -0.48 -12.97 20.96
CA VAL A 158 0.04 -12.44 19.69
C VAL A 158 0.73 -13.54 18.90
N SER A 159 1.56 -14.36 19.55
CA SER A 159 2.23 -15.50 18.90
C SER A 159 1.22 -16.52 18.35
N TYR A 160 0.11 -16.75 19.06
CA TYR A 160 -1.00 -17.57 18.57
C TYR A 160 -1.56 -17.03 17.25
N PHE A 161 -1.87 -15.73 17.17
CA PHE A 161 -2.42 -15.16 15.94
C PHE A 161 -1.40 -15.09 14.80
N ILE A 162 -0.11 -14.89 15.08
CA ILE A 162 0.94 -15.01 14.05
C ILE A 162 0.92 -16.42 13.45
N ALA A 163 0.88 -17.46 14.29
CA ALA A 163 0.82 -18.84 13.84
C ALA A 163 -0.51 -19.15 13.10
N ASP A 164 -1.62 -18.54 13.53
CA ASP A 164 -2.91 -18.76 12.88
C ASP A 164 -2.97 -18.14 11.47
N ILE A 165 -2.43 -16.93 11.30
CA ILE A 165 -2.29 -16.28 9.99
C ILE A 165 -1.36 -17.12 9.09
N GLU A 166 -0.25 -17.62 9.63
CA GLU A 166 0.68 -18.48 8.90
C GLU A 166 0.02 -19.79 8.44
N ARG A 167 -0.78 -20.46 9.29
CA ARG A 167 -1.52 -21.65 8.87
C ARG A 167 -2.59 -21.33 7.83
N PHE A 168 -3.26 -20.18 7.95
CA PHE A 168 -4.23 -19.75 6.96
C PHE A 168 -3.58 -19.49 5.60
N SER A 169 -2.41 -18.85 5.58
CA SER A 169 -1.67 -18.56 4.34
C SER A 169 -1.26 -19.83 3.58
N GLN A 170 -0.97 -20.92 4.29
CA GLN A 170 -0.62 -22.20 3.68
C GLN A 170 -1.75 -22.78 2.83
N SER A 171 -3.02 -22.46 3.12
CA SER A 171 -4.16 -22.91 2.30
C SER A 171 -4.21 -22.27 0.91
N TYR A 172 -3.46 -21.19 0.68
CA TYR A 172 -3.35 -20.50 -0.61
C TYR A 172 -2.23 -21.07 -1.48
N ASN A 173 -1.53 -22.13 -1.03
CA ASN A 173 -0.35 -22.68 -1.69
C ASN A 173 0.58 -21.58 -2.19
N LEU A 174 0.99 -20.66 -1.30
CA LEU A 174 1.99 -19.64 -1.61
C LEU A 174 3.37 -20.28 -1.86
N ASN A 175 3.48 -21.08 -2.91
CA ASN A 175 4.72 -21.37 -3.60
C ASN A 175 5.00 -20.15 -4.47
N ILE A 176 5.45 -19.07 -3.82
CA ILE A 176 6.07 -17.95 -4.55
C ILE A 176 7.23 -18.58 -5.30
N GLU A 177 7.14 -18.67 -6.63
CA GLU A 177 8.28 -18.98 -7.49
C GLU A 177 9.36 -17.92 -7.21
N LEU A 178 10.29 -18.26 -6.32
CA LEU A 178 11.48 -17.45 -6.12
C LEU A 178 12.28 -17.49 -7.43
N PRO A 179 12.79 -16.35 -7.91
CA PRO A 179 13.63 -16.32 -9.11
C PRO A 179 14.75 -17.37 -8.98
N GLU A 180 14.94 -18.15 -10.05
CA GLU A 180 15.87 -19.29 -10.08
C GLU A 180 17.24 -18.90 -9.49
N GLY A 181 17.66 -19.64 -8.45
CA GLY A 181 19.00 -19.50 -7.85
C GLY A 181 19.07 -19.17 -6.36
N LYS A 182 17.95 -18.83 -5.68
CA LYS A 182 17.93 -18.60 -4.21
C LYS A 182 17.08 -19.58 -3.39
N SER A 183 16.42 -20.52 -4.06
CA SER A 183 15.47 -21.46 -3.44
C SER A 183 16.12 -22.45 -2.47
N GLU A 184 17.33 -22.91 -2.77
CA GLU A 184 17.96 -23.99 -2.00
C GLU A 184 18.54 -23.51 -0.66
N GLU A 185 19.19 -22.35 -0.65
CA GLU A 185 19.76 -21.72 0.56
C GLU A 185 18.65 -21.32 1.55
N LEU A 186 17.57 -20.73 1.05
CA LEU A 186 16.43 -20.34 1.88
C LEU A 186 15.63 -21.55 2.36
N SER A 187 15.49 -22.61 1.56
CA SER A 187 14.82 -23.85 2.02
C SER A 187 15.55 -24.49 3.21
N LYS A 188 16.89 -24.45 3.23
CA LYS A 188 17.70 -24.95 4.35
C LYS A 188 17.49 -24.11 5.61
N ILE A 189 17.36 -22.79 5.46
CA ILE A 189 17.11 -21.87 6.57
C ILE A 189 15.71 -22.12 7.16
N TYR A 190 14.66 -22.15 6.35
CA TYR A 190 13.28 -22.33 6.83
C TYR A 190 13.02 -23.73 7.42
N THR A 191 13.57 -24.78 6.82
CA THR A 191 13.40 -26.16 7.32
C THR A 191 14.16 -26.38 8.65
N SER A 192 15.28 -25.68 8.85
CA SER A 192 16.04 -25.70 10.10
C SER A 192 15.30 -24.98 11.24
N SER A 193 14.74 -23.81 10.96
CA SER A 193 13.98 -23.02 11.93
C SER A 193 12.69 -23.72 12.40
N ALA A 194 11.98 -24.40 11.49
CA ALA A 194 10.79 -25.18 11.84
C ALA A 194 11.10 -26.40 12.74
N LYS A 195 12.28 -27.00 12.57
CA LYS A 195 12.74 -28.13 13.41
C LYS A 195 13.19 -27.71 14.81
N LEU A 196 13.69 -26.47 14.97
CA LEU A 196 14.06 -25.93 16.28
C LEU A 196 12.84 -25.49 17.12
N ALA A 197 11.72 -25.14 16.49
CA ALA A 197 10.49 -24.73 17.19
C ALA A 197 9.63 -25.91 17.71
N LEU A 198 10.04 -27.16 17.42
CA LEU A 198 9.35 -28.40 17.81
C LEU A 198 10.13 -29.22 18.87
N LYS A 199 11.13 -28.62 19.51
CA LYS A 199 11.81 -29.15 20.71
C LYS A 199 11.53 -28.24 21.89
#